data_AF-A0A8S3Z9K5-F1
#
_entry.id   AF-A0A8S3Z9K5-F1
#
_cell.length_a   1.000
_cell.length_b   1.000
_cell.length_c   1.000
_cell.angle_alpha   90.00
_cell.angle_beta   90.00
_cell.angle_gamma   90.00
#
_symmetry.space_group_name_H-M   'P 1'
#
loop_
_entity.id
_entity.type
_entity.pdbx_description
1 polymer ?
#
loop_
_entity_poly.entity_id
_entity_poly.type
_entity_poly.pdbx_seq_one_letter_code
_entity_poly.pdbx_strand_id
1 'polypeptide(L)'
;MFTPRNGDRIDVPNLLVVVTDGQSNINNHETIPEARLVKSTGATIVTVAIGIQDNSELQGLTSPPVQDNIIEVTDFDDLHTLSHFIVAPLCTDANLCDRNPCQNSGLCVDSLRSYMCICLSGFYGENCEKLCGPPADVVLILDSSSSVGASNFDAIKSYAQMLVREMNIQSCSINIGIIKYSSAAMVQLNLGTQTSEAAVLRVIQDISYTPGRSNMAEALRVVRTQMFSRRNGDR
;
A
#
# COMPACT_ATOMS: atom_id res chain seq x y z
N MET A 1 3.60 15.76 -20.22
CA MET A 1 3.13 15.80 -18.81
C MET A 1 3.12 17.25 -18.34
N PHE A 2 2.32 17.58 -17.33
CA PHE A 2 2.11 18.94 -16.82
C PHE A 2 3.44 19.68 -16.66
N THR A 3 3.69 20.62 -17.58
CA THR A 3 4.92 21.40 -17.66
C THR A 3 4.56 22.76 -18.27
N PRO A 4 5.24 23.85 -17.90
CA PRO A 4 4.93 25.17 -18.47
C PRO A 4 4.99 25.20 -20.00
N ARG A 5 5.89 24.41 -20.61
CA ARG A 5 5.98 24.27 -22.08
C ARG A 5 4.73 23.67 -22.72
N ASN A 6 3.97 22.87 -21.97
CA ASN A 6 2.74 22.22 -22.41
C ASN A 6 1.48 22.93 -21.84
N GLY A 7 1.61 24.16 -21.34
CA GLY A 7 0.47 24.96 -20.86
C GLY A 7 0.10 24.78 -19.39
N ASP A 8 0.91 24.04 -18.62
CA ASP A 8 0.74 23.98 -17.17
C ASP A 8 1.04 25.34 -16.54
N ARG A 9 0.26 25.69 -15.51
CA ARG A 9 0.46 26.93 -14.77
C ARG A 9 1.19 26.61 -13.48
N ILE A 10 2.22 27.38 -13.19
CA ILE A 10 2.92 27.29 -11.92
C ILE A 10 1.92 27.60 -10.79
N ASP A 11 2.00 26.84 -9.70
CA ASP A 11 1.20 26.96 -8.48
C ASP A 11 -0.32 26.67 -8.62
N VAL A 12 -0.76 25.95 -9.66
CA VAL A 12 -2.15 25.43 -9.71
C VAL A 12 -2.19 23.91 -9.58
N PRO A 13 -3.25 23.32 -8.98
CA PRO A 13 -3.40 21.88 -8.92
C PRO A 13 -3.53 21.26 -10.31
N ASN A 14 -2.84 20.15 -10.53
CA ASN A 14 -2.97 19.34 -11.74
C ASN A 14 -3.90 18.15 -11.47
N LEU A 15 -4.96 18.00 -12.28
CA LEU A 15 -5.94 16.93 -12.18
C LEU A 15 -5.96 16.10 -13.45
N LEU A 16 -5.85 14.79 -13.30
CA LEU A 16 -6.12 13.79 -14.33
C LEU A 16 -7.39 13.02 -13.95
N VAL A 17 -8.40 13.04 -14.81
CA VAL A 17 -9.59 12.20 -14.67
C VAL A 17 -9.46 11.03 -15.64
N VAL A 18 -9.40 9.82 -15.14
CA VAL A 18 -9.45 8.59 -15.93
C VAL A 18 -10.89 8.07 -15.89
N VAL A 19 -11.51 7.81 -17.03
CA VAL A 19 -12.83 7.17 -17.11
C VAL A 19 -12.65 5.82 -17.82
N THR A 20 -13.02 4.73 -17.16
CA THR A 20 -12.76 3.37 -17.64
C THR A 20 -13.79 2.38 -17.10
N ASP A 21 -14.05 1.32 -17.86
CA ASP A 21 -14.91 0.19 -17.52
C ASP A 21 -14.15 -1.00 -16.91
N GLY A 22 -12.81 -0.93 -16.77
CA GLY A 22 -12.08 -2.07 -16.23
C GLY A 22 -10.58 -2.10 -16.48
N GLN A 23 -10.06 -3.34 -16.52
CA GLN A 23 -8.64 -3.66 -16.54
C GLN A 23 -7.99 -3.36 -17.89
N SER A 24 -6.75 -2.91 -17.86
CA SER A 24 -5.96 -2.74 -19.08
C SER A 24 -5.66 -4.11 -19.68
N ASN A 25 -5.80 -4.24 -21.01
CA ASN A 25 -5.59 -5.52 -21.71
C ASN A 25 -4.27 -5.58 -22.49
N ILE A 26 -3.57 -4.44 -22.59
CA ILE A 26 -2.28 -4.30 -23.28
C ILE A 26 -1.31 -3.64 -22.30
N ASN A 27 -0.12 -4.21 -22.15
CA ASN A 27 0.93 -3.72 -21.24
C ASN A 27 0.42 -3.38 -19.83
N ASN A 28 -0.55 -4.13 -19.32
CA ASN A 28 -1.21 -3.90 -18.04
C ASN A 28 -0.24 -3.86 -16.83
N HIS A 29 0.90 -4.55 -16.94
CA HIS A 29 1.98 -4.47 -15.96
C HIS A 29 2.63 -3.08 -15.83
N GLU A 30 2.49 -2.21 -16.84
CA GLU A 30 3.07 -0.86 -16.90
C GLU A 30 2.12 0.23 -16.39
N THR A 31 0.80 -0.02 -16.32
CA THR A 31 -0.20 0.98 -15.90
C THR A 31 0.15 1.61 -14.55
N ILE A 32 0.44 0.79 -13.54
CA ILE A 32 0.75 1.27 -12.18
C ILE A 32 2.11 1.99 -12.11
N PRO A 33 3.21 1.46 -12.67
CA PRO A 33 4.47 2.21 -12.79
C PRO A 33 4.30 3.62 -13.40
N GLU A 34 3.57 3.76 -14.50
CA GLU A 34 3.34 5.06 -15.14
C GLU A 34 2.47 5.98 -14.29
N ALA A 35 1.42 5.44 -13.66
CA ALA A 35 0.59 6.20 -12.74
C ALA A 35 1.42 6.79 -11.57
N ARG A 36 2.42 6.06 -11.07
CA ARG A 36 3.33 6.58 -10.02
C ARG A 36 4.17 7.75 -10.52
N LEU A 37 4.61 7.74 -11.78
CA LEU A 37 5.36 8.85 -12.37
C LEU A 37 4.47 10.10 -12.54
N VAL A 38 3.21 9.92 -12.92
CA VAL A 38 2.24 11.03 -12.96
C VAL A 38 2.05 11.62 -11.56
N LYS A 39 1.80 10.77 -10.56
CA LYS A 39 1.60 11.19 -9.16
C LYS A 39 2.82 11.93 -8.59
N SER A 40 4.04 11.52 -8.95
CA SER A 40 5.27 12.16 -8.45
C SER A 40 5.48 13.58 -8.98
N THR A 41 4.74 14.00 -10.00
CA THR A 41 4.71 15.40 -10.46
C THR A 41 3.79 16.32 -9.63
N GLY A 42 3.06 15.76 -8.66
CA GLY A 42 2.03 16.47 -7.90
C GLY A 42 0.64 16.47 -8.54
N ALA A 43 0.47 15.79 -9.67
CA ALA A 43 -0.83 15.60 -10.29
C ALA A 43 -1.70 14.60 -9.50
N THR A 44 -2.97 14.93 -9.31
CA THR A 44 -3.98 14.06 -8.70
C THR A 44 -4.67 13.24 -9.78
N ILE A 45 -4.74 11.92 -9.63
CA ILE A 45 -5.48 11.02 -10.52
C ILE A 45 -6.79 10.61 -9.85
N VAL A 46 -7.92 10.97 -10.46
CA VAL A 46 -9.27 10.55 -10.09
C VAL A 46 -9.76 9.54 -11.13
N THR A 47 -10.26 8.39 -10.69
CA THR A 47 -10.70 7.30 -11.59
C THR A 47 -12.22 7.15 -11.50
N VAL A 48 -12.89 7.16 -12.64
CA VAL A 48 -14.30 6.82 -12.80
C VAL A 48 -14.37 5.41 -13.40
N ALA A 49 -14.92 4.49 -12.63
CA ALA A 49 -14.98 3.06 -12.86
C ALA A 49 -16.42 2.65 -13.22
N ILE A 50 -16.66 2.05 -14.39
CA ILE A 50 -18.00 1.68 -14.87
C ILE A 50 -18.17 0.15 -14.84
N GLY A 51 -19.13 -0.37 -14.07
CA GLY A 51 -19.57 -1.79 -14.16
C GLY A 51 -18.61 -2.87 -13.64
N ILE A 52 -17.80 -2.59 -12.61
CA ILE A 52 -16.57 -3.35 -12.31
C ILE A 52 -16.74 -4.51 -11.30
N GLN A 53 -16.02 -5.64 -11.54
CA GLN A 53 -15.87 -6.80 -10.64
C GLN A 53 -14.49 -6.97 -9.96
N ASP A 54 -13.41 -6.31 -10.45
CA ASP A 54 -12.06 -6.33 -9.84
C ASP A 54 -11.40 -4.94 -9.95
N ASN A 55 -11.04 -4.35 -8.82
CA ASN A 55 -10.58 -2.96 -8.68
C ASN A 55 -9.09 -2.82 -8.34
N SER A 56 -8.32 -3.90 -8.33
CA SER A 56 -6.92 -3.87 -7.87
C SER A 56 -6.01 -2.97 -8.72
N GLU A 57 -6.12 -3.02 -10.05
CA GLU A 57 -5.39 -2.12 -10.96
C GLU A 57 -5.80 -0.66 -10.76
N LEU A 58 -7.10 -0.40 -10.64
CA LEU A 58 -7.67 0.93 -10.52
C LEU A 58 -7.31 1.59 -9.18
N GLN A 59 -7.21 0.81 -8.11
CA GLN A 59 -6.66 1.29 -6.84
C GLN A 59 -5.19 1.74 -6.99
N GLY A 60 -4.39 1.00 -7.75
CA GLY A 60 -2.99 1.38 -8.04
C GLY A 60 -2.86 2.61 -8.93
N LEU A 61 -3.81 2.80 -9.85
CA LEU A 61 -3.91 3.94 -10.76
C LEU A 61 -4.34 5.23 -10.02
N THR A 62 -5.31 5.13 -9.12
CA THR A 62 -5.94 6.27 -8.42
C THR A 62 -5.02 6.90 -7.36
N SER A 63 -5.03 8.23 -7.23
CA SER A 63 -4.27 8.92 -6.17
C SER A 63 -4.89 8.69 -4.79
N PRO A 64 -4.10 8.55 -3.71
CA PRO A 64 -4.62 8.53 -2.35
C PRO A 64 -5.33 9.85 -1.97
N PRO A 65 -6.34 9.81 -1.07
CA PRO A 65 -7.04 8.63 -0.57
C PRO A 65 -7.85 7.97 -1.69
N VAL A 66 -7.65 6.67 -1.90
CA VAL A 66 -8.22 5.97 -3.07
C VAL A 66 -9.74 5.94 -2.98
N GLN A 67 -10.30 5.75 -1.78
CA GLN A 67 -11.74 5.69 -1.54
C GLN A 67 -12.49 6.96 -1.97
N ASP A 68 -11.82 8.12 -1.95
CA ASP A 68 -12.43 9.40 -2.34
C ASP A 68 -12.20 9.70 -3.82
N ASN A 69 -11.10 9.20 -4.37
CA ASN A 69 -10.65 9.47 -5.73
C ASN A 69 -11.08 8.39 -6.74
N ILE A 70 -11.64 7.27 -6.29
CA ILE A 70 -12.30 6.28 -7.14
C ILE A 70 -13.82 6.49 -7.09
N ILE A 71 -14.43 6.64 -8.25
CA ILE A 71 -15.88 6.83 -8.40
C ILE A 71 -16.40 5.62 -9.16
N GLU A 72 -17.16 4.78 -8.50
CA GLU A 72 -17.77 3.61 -9.12
C GLU A 72 -19.19 3.94 -9.58
N VAL A 73 -19.50 3.67 -10.85
CA VAL A 73 -20.83 3.83 -11.43
C VAL A 73 -21.32 2.55 -12.08
N THR A 74 -22.63 2.38 -12.11
CA THR A 74 -23.28 1.21 -12.69
C THR A 74 -23.56 1.36 -14.18
N ASP A 75 -23.89 2.56 -14.63
CA ASP A 75 -24.22 2.86 -16.02
C ASP A 75 -23.60 4.20 -16.47
N PHE A 76 -23.45 4.40 -17.78
CA PHE A 76 -23.01 5.65 -18.38
C PHE A 76 -23.99 6.81 -18.12
N ASP A 77 -25.27 6.52 -17.90
CA ASP A 77 -26.26 7.55 -17.56
C ASP A 77 -25.96 8.22 -16.19
N ASP A 78 -25.30 7.50 -15.28
CA ASP A 78 -24.87 8.02 -13.97
C ASP A 78 -23.70 9.01 -14.09
N LEU A 79 -23.00 9.05 -15.24
CA LEU A 79 -21.87 9.95 -15.48
C LEU A 79 -22.29 11.43 -15.44
N HIS A 80 -23.53 11.75 -15.81
CA HIS A 80 -24.02 13.13 -15.78
C HIS A 80 -24.04 13.70 -14.35
N THR A 81 -24.36 12.88 -13.37
CA THR A 81 -24.31 13.21 -11.93
C THR A 81 -22.89 13.31 -11.37
N LEU A 82 -21.88 12.78 -12.06
CA LEU A 82 -20.48 12.84 -11.63
C LEU A 82 -19.83 14.20 -11.86
N SER A 83 -20.39 15.00 -12.77
CA SER A 83 -19.88 16.34 -13.08
C SER A 83 -19.72 17.20 -11.83
N HIS A 84 -20.68 17.14 -10.90
CA HIS A 84 -20.61 17.86 -9.63
C HIS A 84 -19.44 17.39 -8.75
N PHE A 85 -19.16 16.08 -8.70
CA PHE A 85 -18.11 15.50 -7.85
C PHE A 85 -16.69 15.85 -8.31
N ILE A 86 -16.50 16.11 -9.60
CA ILE A 86 -15.22 16.51 -10.20
C ILE A 86 -15.07 18.03 -10.21
N VAL A 87 -16.14 18.75 -10.56
CA VAL A 87 -16.09 20.21 -10.75
C VAL A 87 -16.15 20.96 -9.43
N ALA A 88 -16.99 20.57 -8.47
CA ALA A 88 -17.14 21.33 -7.23
C ALA A 88 -15.82 21.51 -6.47
N PRO A 89 -14.97 20.47 -6.31
CA PRO A 89 -13.68 20.62 -5.62
C PRO A 89 -12.66 21.46 -6.41
N LEU A 90 -12.81 21.60 -7.74
CA LEU A 90 -12.02 22.55 -8.55
C LEU A 90 -12.49 24.00 -8.40
N CYS A 91 -13.71 24.22 -7.91
CA CYS A 91 -14.34 25.53 -7.80
C CYS A 91 -14.34 26.10 -6.38
N THR A 92 -13.92 25.32 -5.37
CA THR A 92 -13.87 25.75 -3.97
C THR A 92 -12.47 25.57 -3.40
N ASP A 93 -11.82 26.67 -3.00
CA ASP A 93 -10.60 26.66 -2.18
C ASP A 93 -10.90 26.26 -0.72
N ALA A 94 -11.79 25.29 -0.51
CA ALA A 94 -12.10 24.80 0.82
C ALA A 94 -10.98 23.86 1.24
N ASN A 95 -10.02 24.38 1.99
CA ASN A 95 -9.01 23.57 2.65
C ASN A 95 -9.73 22.59 3.60
N LEU A 96 -9.69 21.30 3.27
CA LEU A 96 -10.41 20.26 4.00
C LEU A 96 -9.77 20.02 5.39
N CYS A 97 -8.54 20.50 5.59
CA CYS A 97 -7.89 20.51 6.89
C CYS A 97 -8.40 21.60 7.84
N ASP A 98 -9.16 22.60 7.39
CA ASP A 98 -9.66 23.69 8.25
C ASP A 98 -10.59 23.17 9.37
N ARG A 99 -11.24 22.02 9.14
CA ARG A 99 -12.09 21.35 10.14
C ARG A 99 -11.30 20.52 11.15
N ASN A 100 -9.97 20.49 11.06
CA ASN A 100 -9.06 19.66 11.86
C ASN A 100 -9.53 18.20 11.95
N PRO A 101 -9.68 17.50 10.80
CA PRO A 101 -10.21 16.14 10.81
C PRO A 101 -9.25 15.10 11.42
N CYS A 102 -7.93 15.33 11.34
CA CYS A 102 -6.94 14.43 11.90
C CYS A 102 -6.93 14.49 13.43
N GLN A 103 -7.24 13.36 14.06
CA GLN A 103 -7.23 13.21 15.51
C GLN A 103 -5.82 12.95 16.03
N ASN A 104 -5.68 12.98 17.36
CA ASN A 104 -4.45 12.62 18.06
C ASN A 104 -3.19 13.37 17.56
N SER A 105 -3.38 14.64 17.18
CA SER A 105 -2.33 15.52 16.64
C SER A 105 -1.69 15.03 15.33
N GLY A 106 -2.42 14.25 14.54
CA GLY A 106 -2.02 13.91 13.18
C GLY A 106 -1.87 15.15 12.29
N LEU A 107 -0.89 15.13 11.38
CA LEU A 107 -0.69 16.21 10.42
C LEU A 107 -1.68 16.04 9.26
N CYS A 108 -2.54 17.03 9.06
CA CYS A 108 -3.45 17.07 7.93
C CYS A 108 -2.76 17.66 6.70
N VAL A 109 -2.87 16.95 5.58
CA VAL A 109 -2.42 17.40 4.26
C VAL A 109 -3.65 17.54 3.38
N ASP A 110 -3.94 18.77 2.96
CA ASP A 110 -5.05 19.06 2.05
C ASP A 110 -4.83 18.44 0.67
N SER A 111 -5.90 18.04 0.00
CA SER A 111 -5.87 17.46 -1.34
C SER A 111 -7.14 17.84 -2.09
N LEU A 112 -7.14 17.66 -3.42
CA LEU A 112 -8.16 18.26 -4.28
C LEU A 112 -9.60 17.84 -3.93
N ARG A 113 -9.83 16.59 -3.53
CA ARG A 113 -11.18 16.06 -3.21
C ARG A 113 -11.29 15.53 -1.78
N SER A 114 -10.18 15.52 -1.04
CA SER A 114 -10.10 14.93 0.29
C SER A 114 -8.90 15.51 1.04
N TYR A 115 -8.58 14.97 2.19
CA TYR A 115 -7.36 15.26 2.93
C TYR A 115 -6.70 13.94 3.30
N MET A 116 -5.43 14.00 3.68
CA MET A 116 -4.70 12.84 4.18
C MET A 116 -4.15 13.17 5.56
N CYS A 117 -4.37 12.27 6.52
CA CYS A 117 -3.77 12.37 7.84
C CYS A 117 -2.46 11.56 7.89
N ILE A 118 -1.38 12.25 8.21
CA ILE A 118 -0.11 11.62 8.58
C ILE A 118 -0.11 11.44 10.10
N CYS A 119 -0.28 10.20 10.53
CA CYS A 119 -0.43 9.88 11.95
C CYS A 119 0.89 9.91 12.71
N LEU A 120 0.83 10.41 13.95
CA LEU A 120 1.92 10.28 14.90
C LEU A 120 2.07 8.82 15.36
N SER A 121 3.28 8.48 15.82
CA SER A 121 3.57 7.15 16.37
C SER A 121 2.58 6.79 17.49
N GLY A 122 2.03 5.58 17.44
CA GLY A 122 1.00 5.07 18.34
C GLY A 122 -0.42 5.20 17.81
N PHE A 123 -0.63 5.87 16.67
CA PHE A 123 -1.96 6.07 16.08
C PHE A 123 -2.01 5.63 14.62
N TYR A 124 -3.18 5.16 14.19
CA TYR A 124 -3.46 4.76 12.81
C TYR A 124 -4.93 4.97 12.48
N GLY A 125 -5.33 4.62 11.26
CA GLY A 125 -6.67 4.90 10.73
C GLY A 125 -6.66 6.08 9.78
N GLU A 126 -7.80 6.32 9.15
CA GLU A 126 -7.96 7.38 8.14
C GLU A 126 -7.73 8.76 8.75
N ASN A 127 -8.19 8.95 9.98
CA ASN A 127 -8.12 10.20 10.73
C ASN A 127 -7.22 10.07 11.96
N CYS A 128 -6.34 9.08 12.00
CA CYS A 128 -5.52 8.77 13.16
C CYS A 128 -6.34 8.52 14.44
N GLU A 129 -7.58 8.06 14.29
CA GLU A 129 -8.54 7.86 15.38
C GLU A 129 -8.32 6.56 16.17
N LYS A 130 -7.53 5.63 15.61
CA LYS A 130 -7.28 4.31 16.21
C LYS A 130 -5.95 4.32 16.94
N LEU A 131 -5.91 3.61 18.07
CA LEU A 131 -4.72 3.40 18.89
C LEU A 131 -4.06 2.09 18.49
N CYS A 132 -2.75 2.14 18.24
CA CYS A 132 -1.94 0.93 18.09
C CYS A 132 -1.98 0.08 19.36
N GLY A 133 -1.85 -1.23 19.20
CA GLY A 133 -1.59 -2.14 20.31
C GLY A 133 -0.20 -1.93 20.92
N PRO A 134 0.18 -2.74 21.93
CA PRO A 134 1.54 -2.78 22.43
C PRO A 134 2.53 -3.04 21.28
N PRO A 135 3.78 -2.50 21.35
CA PRO A 135 4.83 -2.83 20.39
C PRO A 135 5.00 -4.35 20.28
N ALA A 136 5.24 -4.84 19.08
CA ALA A 136 5.35 -6.28 18.83
C ALA A 136 6.48 -6.59 17.85
N ASP A 137 7.07 -7.77 18.03
CA ASP A 137 8.05 -8.33 17.11
C ASP A 137 7.42 -9.56 16.44
N VAL A 138 7.22 -9.49 15.12
CA VAL A 138 6.47 -10.48 14.34
C VAL A 138 7.42 -11.18 13.38
N VAL A 139 7.45 -12.52 13.42
CA VAL A 139 8.26 -13.34 12.50
C VAL A 139 7.35 -14.10 11.54
N LEU A 140 7.48 -13.81 10.24
CA LEU A 140 6.80 -14.54 9.17
C LEU A 140 7.65 -15.73 8.73
N ILE A 141 7.10 -16.94 8.80
CA ILE A 141 7.74 -18.17 8.33
C ILE A 141 7.06 -18.63 7.03
N LEU A 142 7.80 -18.59 5.92
CA LEU A 142 7.28 -18.90 4.59
C LEU A 142 7.76 -20.30 4.15
N ASP A 143 6.82 -21.21 3.91
CA ASP A 143 7.10 -22.57 3.45
C ASP A 143 7.34 -22.60 1.93
N SER A 144 8.56 -22.93 1.54
CA SER A 144 9.00 -23.07 0.14
C SER A 144 9.22 -24.52 -0.28
N SER A 145 8.65 -25.49 0.46
CA SER A 145 8.80 -26.91 0.18
C SER A 145 8.23 -27.35 -1.18
N SER A 146 8.64 -28.53 -1.62
CA SER A 146 8.18 -29.12 -2.89
C SER A 146 6.68 -29.43 -2.89
N SER A 147 6.07 -29.70 -1.72
CA SER A 147 4.62 -29.92 -1.60
C SER A 147 3.80 -28.65 -1.76
N VAL A 148 4.39 -27.48 -1.50
CA VAL A 148 3.76 -26.19 -1.78
C VAL A 148 3.78 -25.93 -3.28
N GLY A 149 4.95 -26.07 -3.92
CA GLY A 149 5.14 -25.72 -5.33
C GLY A 149 5.28 -24.21 -5.57
N ALA A 150 5.86 -23.82 -6.70
CA ALA A 150 6.21 -22.42 -6.98
C ALA A 150 4.99 -21.47 -7.00
N SER A 151 3.90 -21.86 -7.67
CA SER A 151 2.69 -21.03 -7.76
C SER A 151 2.05 -20.73 -6.39
N ASN A 152 1.93 -21.74 -5.53
CA ASN A 152 1.39 -21.53 -4.19
C ASN A 152 2.37 -20.74 -3.30
N PHE A 153 3.68 -20.84 -3.56
CA PHE A 153 4.65 -20.01 -2.84
C PHE A 153 4.51 -18.53 -3.20
N ASP A 154 4.23 -18.21 -4.46
CA ASP A 154 3.89 -16.83 -4.85
C ASP A 154 2.61 -16.35 -4.17
N ALA A 155 1.59 -17.21 -4.03
CA ALA A 155 0.40 -16.89 -3.25
C ALA A 155 0.70 -16.63 -1.76
N ILE A 156 1.60 -17.41 -1.15
CA ILE A 156 2.07 -17.18 0.23
C ILE A 156 2.78 -15.83 0.35
N LYS A 157 3.63 -15.46 -0.62
CA LYS A 157 4.30 -14.15 -0.64
C LYS A 157 3.28 -13.02 -0.75
N SER A 158 2.29 -13.14 -1.62
CA SER A 158 1.19 -12.16 -1.75
C SER A 158 0.41 -12.00 -0.46
N TYR A 159 0.09 -13.09 0.23
CA TYR A 159 -0.58 -13.03 1.54
C TYR A 159 0.31 -12.36 2.60
N ALA A 160 1.59 -12.69 2.65
CA ALA A 160 2.53 -12.05 3.58
C ALA A 160 2.65 -10.53 3.33
N GLN A 161 2.65 -10.10 2.06
CA GLN A 161 2.63 -8.67 1.71
C GLN A 161 1.34 -7.99 2.17
N MET A 162 0.18 -8.63 1.98
CA MET A 162 -1.11 -8.12 2.45
C MET A 162 -1.11 -7.94 3.96
N LEU A 163 -0.64 -8.96 4.70
CA LEU A 163 -0.58 -8.90 6.16
C LEU A 163 0.32 -7.75 6.66
N VAL A 164 1.49 -7.54 6.04
CA VAL A 164 2.39 -6.44 6.41
C VAL A 164 1.75 -5.07 6.20
N ARG A 165 0.95 -4.89 5.13
CA ARG A 165 0.21 -3.64 4.88
C ARG A 165 -0.84 -3.36 5.96
N GLU A 166 -1.47 -4.39 6.51
CA GLU A 166 -2.48 -4.23 7.56
C GLU A 166 -1.87 -3.93 8.94
N MET A 167 -0.60 -4.27 9.15
CA MET A 167 0.05 -4.12 10.47
C MET A 167 0.42 -2.67 10.82
N ASN A 168 0.38 -1.71 9.89
CA ASN A 168 0.75 -0.31 10.14
C ASN A 168 2.13 -0.18 10.84
N ILE A 169 3.12 -0.96 10.37
CA ILE A 169 4.35 -1.25 11.13
C ILE A 169 5.16 -0.02 11.54
N GLN A 170 5.07 1.07 10.76
CA GLN A 170 5.74 2.35 11.03
C GLN A 170 5.09 3.08 12.21
N SER A 171 3.77 3.20 12.21
CA SER A 171 3.04 3.92 13.27
C SER A 171 2.90 3.09 14.54
N CYS A 172 2.85 1.76 14.43
CA CYS A 172 2.58 0.86 15.56
C CYS A 172 3.80 0.21 16.21
N SER A 173 5.02 0.65 15.87
CA SER A 173 6.26 0.12 16.49
C SER A 173 6.39 -1.41 16.37
N ILE A 174 6.07 -1.95 15.19
CA ILE A 174 6.13 -3.38 14.91
C ILE A 174 7.40 -3.70 14.11
N ASN A 175 8.22 -4.61 14.62
CA ASN A 175 9.35 -5.13 13.84
C ASN A 175 8.94 -6.40 13.10
N ILE A 176 9.37 -6.53 11.85
CA ILE A 176 9.12 -7.72 11.03
C ILE A 176 10.43 -8.49 10.81
N GLY A 177 10.40 -9.77 11.12
CA GLY A 177 11.42 -10.76 10.75
C GLY A 177 10.82 -11.73 9.72
N ILE A 178 11.64 -12.24 8.82
CA ILE A 178 11.18 -13.16 7.77
C ILE A 178 12.14 -14.33 7.66
N ILE A 179 11.59 -15.54 7.70
CA ILE A 179 12.29 -16.79 7.45
C ILE A 179 11.61 -17.50 6.28
N LYS A 180 12.39 -17.96 5.32
CA LYS A 180 11.95 -18.97 4.35
C LYS A 180 12.47 -20.32 4.79
N TYR A 181 11.66 -21.37 4.69
CA TYR A 181 12.15 -22.72 4.95
C TYR A 181 11.72 -23.74 3.88
N SER A 182 12.54 -24.77 3.73
CA SER A 182 12.19 -26.06 3.14
C SER A 182 13.00 -27.11 3.88
N SER A 183 13.97 -27.77 3.23
CA SER A 183 14.86 -28.73 3.91
C SER A 183 15.76 -28.05 4.95
N ALA A 184 16.06 -26.77 4.72
CA ALA A 184 16.77 -25.87 5.62
C ALA A 184 15.95 -24.60 5.85
N ALA A 185 16.18 -23.93 6.97
CA ALA A 185 15.60 -22.62 7.27
C ALA A 185 16.61 -21.51 7.02
N MET A 186 16.18 -20.46 6.34
CA MET A 186 17.01 -19.33 5.92
C MET A 186 16.36 -18.02 6.34
N VAL A 187 17.08 -17.25 7.15
CA VAL A 187 16.73 -15.87 7.45
C VAL A 187 16.74 -15.04 6.18
N GLN A 188 15.63 -14.38 5.87
CA GLN A 188 15.50 -13.41 4.78
C GLN A 188 15.55 -11.98 5.33
N LEU A 189 15.03 -11.76 6.54
CA LEU A 189 15.03 -10.48 7.23
C LEU A 189 15.14 -10.71 8.75
N ASN A 190 16.08 -10.03 9.42
CA ASN A 190 16.14 -10.01 10.88
C ASN A 190 15.21 -8.92 11.44
N LEU A 191 14.73 -9.08 12.67
CA LEU A 191 13.94 -8.03 13.33
C LEU A 191 14.77 -6.73 13.45
N GLY A 192 14.09 -5.59 13.40
CA GLY A 192 14.70 -4.26 13.53
C GLY A 192 15.65 -3.83 12.40
N THR A 193 15.82 -4.63 11.34
CA THR A 193 16.71 -4.27 10.21
C THR A 193 16.07 -3.35 9.19
N GLN A 194 14.76 -3.46 8.99
CA GLN A 194 13.99 -2.60 8.10
C GLN A 194 12.86 -1.97 8.89
N THR A 195 12.71 -0.65 8.75
CA THR A 195 11.70 0.15 9.46
C THR A 195 10.60 0.66 8.55
N SER A 196 10.72 0.48 7.23
CA SER A 196 9.70 0.93 6.27
C SER A 196 8.95 -0.25 5.68
N GLU A 197 7.63 -0.10 5.58
CA GLU A 197 6.74 -1.07 4.95
C GLU A 197 7.23 -1.41 3.53
N ALA A 198 7.53 -0.39 2.72
CA ALA A 198 8.01 -0.57 1.36
C ALA A 198 9.32 -1.38 1.26
N ALA A 199 10.20 -1.34 2.26
CA ALA A 199 11.40 -2.18 2.28
C ALA A 199 11.08 -3.63 2.64
N VAL A 200 10.21 -3.86 3.63
CA VAL A 200 9.75 -5.21 4.00
C VAL A 200 9.03 -5.88 2.81
N LEU A 201 8.14 -5.15 2.12
CA LEU A 201 7.41 -5.66 0.96
C LEU A 201 8.34 -6.06 -0.19
N ARG A 202 9.42 -5.28 -0.43
CA ARG A 202 10.46 -5.61 -1.42
C ARG A 202 11.22 -6.87 -1.03
N VAL A 203 11.61 -7.00 0.24
CA VAL A 203 12.25 -8.25 0.71
C VAL A 203 11.33 -9.43 0.45
N ILE A 204 10.04 -9.36 0.82
CA ILE A 204 9.10 -10.45 0.56
C ILE A 204 9.02 -10.76 -0.93
N GLN A 205 8.93 -9.75 -1.80
CA GLN A 205 8.84 -9.91 -3.25
C GLN A 205 10.06 -10.65 -3.84
N ASP A 206 11.25 -10.37 -3.33
CA ASP A 206 12.52 -10.90 -3.87
C ASP A 206 12.87 -12.30 -3.33
N ILE A 207 12.13 -12.80 -2.34
CA ILE A 207 12.34 -14.17 -1.83
C ILE A 207 12.09 -15.17 -2.95
N SER A 208 13.15 -15.89 -3.31
CA SER A 208 13.12 -16.94 -4.34
C SER A 208 12.56 -18.25 -3.78
N TYR A 209 11.77 -18.95 -4.60
CA TYR A 209 11.31 -20.31 -4.29
C TYR A 209 12.50 -21.28 -4.24
N THR A 210 12.58 -22.11 -3.20
CA THR A 210 13.65 -23.12 -3.07
C THR A 210 13.06 -24.46 -2.59
N PRO A 211 12.74 -25.37 -3.53
CA PRO A 211 12.05 -26.61 -3.20
C PRO A 211 12.89 -27.50 -2.27
N GLY A 212 12.20 -28.37 -1.53
CA GLY A 212 12.81 -29.25 -0.54
C GLY A 212 11.76 -29.94 0.33
N ARG A 213 12.21 -30.73 1.31
CA ARG A 213 11.31 -31.36 2.30
C ARG A 213 10.91 -30.34 3.35
N SER A 214 9.68 -30.36 3.86
CA SER A 214 9.23 -29.37 4.85
C SER A 214 9.84 -29.65 6.24
N ASN A 215 10.84 -28.89 6.66
CA ASN A 215 11.47 -29.01 7.98
C ASN A 215 11.09 -27.86 8.93
N MET A 216 9.85 -27.88 9.41
CA MET A 216 9.31 -26.82 10.29
C MET A 216 10.05 -26.76 11.64
N ALA A 217 10.52 -27.90 12.15
CA ALA A 217 11.27 -27.94 13.41
C ALA A 217 12.55 -27.09 13.32
N GLU A 218 13.26 -27.16 12.19
CA GLU A 218 14.43 -26.32 11.93
C GLU A 218 14.07 -24.84 11.81
N ALA A 219 12.94 -24.51 11.16
CA ALA A 219 12.46 -23.13 11.09
C ALA A 219 12.20 -22.54 12.49
N LEU A 220 11.49 -23.29 13.35
CA LEU A 220 11.24 -22.89 14.74
C LEU A 220 12.52 -22.80 15.57
N ARG A 221 13.50 -23.68 15.30
CA ARG A 221 14.83 -23.58 15.92
C ARG A 221 15.54 -22.29 15.52
N VAL A 222 15.51 -21.92 14.24
CA VAL A 222 16.08 -20.65 13.74
C VAL A 222 15.36 -19.46 14.34
N VAL A 223 14.03 -19.48 14.47
CA VAL A 223 13.28 -18.43 15.19
C VAL A 223 13.84 -18.24 16.60
N ARG A 224 13.89 -19.32 17.39
CA ARG A 224 14.32 -19.26 18.80
C ARG A 224 15.80 -18.88 18.97
N THR A 225 16.66 -19.30 18.05
CA THR A 225 18.12 -19.16 18.22
C THR A 225 18.71 -17.97 17.47
N GLN A 226 18.02 -17.45 16.46
CA GLN A 226 18.50 -16.37 15.61
C GLN A 226 17.54 -15.18 15.58
N MET A 227 16.22 -15.37 15.38
CA MET A 227 15.30 -14.22 15.30
C MET A 227 15.08 -13.54 16.65
N PHE A 228 14.57 -14.27 17.64
CA PHE A 228 14.31 -13.75 18.98
C PHE A 228 15.60 -13.69 19.79
N SER A 229 16.48 -12.81 19.36
CA SER A 229 17.69 -12.45 20.07
C SER A 229 17.83 -10.93 20.08
N ARG A 230 18.24 -10.36 21.21
CA ARG A 230 18.47 -8.91 21.33
C ARG A 230 19.42 -8.36 20.26
N ARG A 231 20.37 -9.17 19.80
CA ARG A 231 21.31 -8.80 18.72
C ARG A 231 20.61 -8.59 17.38
N ASN A 232 19.49 -9.25 17.15
CA ASN A 232 18.76 -9.25 15.90
C ASN A 232 17.41 -8.53 16.02
N GLY A 233 17.27 -7.56 16.95
CA GLY A 233 16.17 -6.60 16.99
C GLY A 233 14.97 -6.96 17.88
N ASP A 234 15.05 -8.09 18.59
CA ASP A 234 14.06 -8.52 19.60
C ASP A 234 14.08 -7.60 20.84
N ARG A 235 12.92 -7.15 21.31
CA ARG A 235 12.75 -6.16 22.39
C ARG A 235 12.17 -6.72 23.68
#